data_AF-A0A6I3HGH3-F1
#
_entry.id   AF-A0A6I3HGH3-F1
#
_cell.length_a   1.000
_cell.length_b   1.000
_cell.length_c   1.000
_cell.angle_alpha   90.00
_cell.angle_beta   90.00
_cell.angle_gamma   90.00
#
_symmetry.space_group_name_H-M   'P 1'
#
loop_
_entity.id
_entity.type
_entity.pdbx_description
1 polymer ?
#
loop_
_entity_poly.entity_id
_entity_poly.type
_entity_poly.pdbx_seq_one_letter_code
_entity_poly.pdbx_strand_id
1 'polypeptide(L)'
;MVTPTVTIGKEQHIWAYDADMQPVVTVDPGTVIEIQTWDCFTGQVQSESDTVANLDIHRVNSATGPIAVRGAEPGDSLSVTLIDIRPEEKGAAMCIPEWGQLIHKVHSPVTRIFKVKDGIVHMNENVSWPQRPMFGVIGVAPASGSIPTFEANRHGGNLDNNMNGIGATVHLPVFQPGGQLAIGDMHASMGDGEISGTGVEIGGTAIIQVNLIKGKSGGWPITETADSWITHGTSPDNIDVALQNACEEAAKLLVDEWGFTIEDAFIFLSVAGDLGIAQYCHPSPGSVIAKMRVPKTKATPRPFKL
;
A
#
# COMPACT_ATOMS: atom_id res chain seq x y z
N MET A 1 -18.15 7.54 -16.04
CA MET A 1 -16.69 7.43 -15.91
C MET A 1 -16.18 8.76 -15.39
N VAL A 2 -15.37 8.74 -14.32
CA VAL A 2 -14.72 9.95 -13.81
C VAL A 2 -13.52 10.24 -14.72
N THR A 3 -13.45 11.44 -15.30
CA THR A 3 -12.37 11.81 -16.23
C THR A 3 -11.19 12.40 -15.44
N PRO A 4 -9.96 11.87 -15.58
CA PRO A 4 -8.79 12.44 -14.95
C PRO A 4 -8.47 13.83 -15.52
N THR A 5 -8.02 14.74 -14.67
CA THR A 5 -7.63 16.11 -15.03
C THR A 5 -6.12 16.29 -15.10
N VAL A 6 -5.36 15.31 -14.60
CA VAL A 6 -3.90 15.26 -14.60
C VAL A 6 -3.47 13.85 -14.92
N THR A 7 -2.40 13.70 -15.71
CA THR A 7 -1.76 12.41 -15.97
C THR A 7 -0.30 12.47 -15.53
N ILE A 8 0.16 11.44 -14.82
CA ILE A 8 1.55 11.31 -14.37
C ILE A 8 2.09 9.97 -14.91
N GLY A 9 3.19 10.05 -15.63
CA GLY A 9 3.81 8.88 -16.26
C GLY A 9 4.76 8.16 -15.31
N LYS A 10 4.94 6.85 -15.50
CA LYS A 10 5.83 6.00 -14.70
C LYS A 10 7.31 6.40 -14.72
N GLU A 11 7.72 7.27 -15.65
CA GLU A 11 9.07 7.86 -15.68
C GLU A 11 9.30 8.90 -14.59
N GLN A 12 8.23 9.42 -13.97
CA GLN A 12 8.27 10.34 -12.85
C GLN A 12 8.16 9.55 -11.55
N HIS A 13 9.25 8.92 -11.13
CA HIS A 13 9.26 8.04 -9.95
C HIS A 13 10.44 8.29 -9.01
N ILE A 14 10.30 7.76 -7.80
CA ILE A 14 11.28 7.77 -6.71
C ILE A 14 11.58 6.34 -6.22
N TRP A 15 12.71 6.18 -5.54
CA TRP A 15 13.14 4.92 -4.86
C TRP A 15 13.22 5.07 -3.33
N ALA A 16 12.99 6.28 -2.83
CA ALA A 16 12.92 6.59 -1.43
C ALA A 16 11.98 7.78 -1.22
N TYR A 17 11.24 7.75 -0.13
CA TYR A 17 10.49 8.88 0.38
C TYR A 17 11.44 9.78 1.17
N ASP A 18 11.90 10.85 0.54
CA ASP A 18 12.69 11.89 1.20
C ASP A 18 11.78 12.94 1.83
N ALA A 19 12.16 13.45 3.00
CA ALA A 19 11.44 14.52 3.69
C ALA A 19 11.38 15.83 2.86
N ASP A 20 12.34 16.07 1.97
CA ASP A 20 12.44 17.28 1.14
C ASP A 20 12.22 17.01 -0.36
N MET A 21 11.62 15.86 -0.70
CA MET A 21 11.36 15.51 -2.10
C MET A 21 10.50 16.55 -2.82
N GLN A 22 10.92 16.91 -4.02
CA GLN A 22 10.23 17.93 -4.82
C GLN A 22 9.07 17.33 -5.61
N PRO A 23 7.90 17.98 -5.66
CA PRO A 23 6.77 17.47 -6.43
C PRO A 23 7.04 17.56 -7.93
N VAL A 24 6.59 16.54 -8.67
CA VAL A 24 6.51 16.60 -10.14
C VAL A 24 5.27 17.38 -10.60
N VAL A 25 4.25 17.47 -9.73
CA VAL A 25 3.04 18.26 -9.96
C VAL A 25 2.40 18.68 -8.63
N THR A 26 1.76 19.85 -8.62
CA THR A 26 0.93 20.32 -7.51
C THR A 26 -0.53 20.40 -7.94
N VAL A 27 -1.43 19.80 -7.17
CA VAL A 27 -2.87 19.67 -7.46
C VAL A 27 -3.74 20.24 -6.33
N ASP A 28 -5.00 20.56 -6.64
CA ASP A 28 -5.98 20.95 -5.62
C ASP A 28 -6.64 19.72 -4.99
N PRO A 29 -7.09 19.78 -3.72
CA PRO A 29 -7.90 18.71 -3.14
C PRO A 29 -9.12 18.37 -4.01
N GLY A 30 -9.40 17.08 -4.19
CA GLY A 30 -10.45 16.55 -5.05
C GLY A 30 -10.02 16.25 -6.49
N THR A 31 -8.78 16.58 -6.86
CA THR A 31 -8.23 16.30 -8.20
C THR A 31 -8.24 14.80 -8.49
N VAL A 32 -8.68 14.45 -9.70
CA VAL A 32 -8.64 13.07 -10.23
C VAL A 32 -7.42 12.95 -11.15
N ILE A 33 -6.61 11.94 -10.90
CA ILE A 33 -5.30 11.75 -11.54
C ILE A 33 -5.28 10.37 -12.20
N GLU A 34 -4.84 10.32 -13.45
CA GLU A 34 -4.38 9.07 -14.06
C GLU A 34 -2.89 8.91 -13.74
N ILE A 35 -2.54 7.81 -13.09
CA ILE A 35 -1.15 7.52 -12.71
C ILE A 35 -0.72 6.21 -13.34
N GLN A 36 0.44 6.22 -13.98
CA GLN A 36 1.08 5.02 -14.51
C GLN A 36 2.20 4.60 -13.59
N THR A 37 2.32 3.29 -13.32
CA THR A 37 3.39 2.75 -12.49
C THR A 37 4.16 1.69 -13.25
N TRP A 38 5.44 1.58 -12.93
CA TRP A 38 6.20 0.38 -13.22
C TRP A 38 5.75 -0.79 -12.32
N ASP A 39 6.10 -2.02 -12.69
CA ASP A 39 6.17 -3.13 -11.73
C ASP A 39 7.28 -2.87 -10.69
N CYS A 40 7.31 -3.66 -9.61
CA CYS A 40 8.35 -3.52 -8.58
C CYS A 40 9.77 -3.80 -9.11
N PHE A 41 9.93 -4.42 -10.28
CA PHE A 41 11.24 -4.63 -10.91
C PHE A 41 11.61 -3.53 -11.89
N THR A 42 10.77 -2.52 -12.08
CA THR A 42 10.92 -1.43 -13.05
C THR A 42 11.20 -1.93 -14.47
N GLY A 43 10.39 -2.92 -14.86
CA GLY A 43 10.40 -3.52 -16.19
C GLY A 43 11.63 -4.39 -16.47
N GLN A 44 12.45 -4.72 -15.47
CA GLN A 44 13.62 -5.58 -15.67
C GLN A 44 13.25 -7.05 -15.94
N VAL A 45 12.09 -7.51 -15.47
CA VAL A 45 11.67 -8.91 -15.56
C VAL A 45 10.78 -9.11 -16.78
N GLN A 46 11.33 -9.74 -17.82
CA GLN A 46 10.62 -9.94 -19.07
C GLN A 46 10.28 -11.41 -19.34
N SER A 47 11.00 -12.33 -18.71
CA SER A 47 10.96 -13.78 -18.90
C SER A 47 11.30 -14.53 -17.61
N GLU A 48 11.06 -15.85 -17.57
CA GLU A 48 11.41 -16.68 -16.40
C GLU A 48 12.94 -16.84 -16.18
N SER A 49 13.77 -16.48 -17.15
CA SER A 49 15.24 -16.43 -16.97
C SER A 49 15.71 -15.18 -16.24
N ASP A 50 14.86 -14.17 -16.10
CA ASP A 50 15.17 -12.94 -15.36
C ASP A 50 14.89 -13.18 -13.88
N THR A 51 15.88 -13.75 -13.19
CA THR A 51 15.82 -14.00 -11.75
C THR A 51 16.39 -12.84 -10.96
N VAL A 52 16.08 -12.77 -9.66
CA VAL A 52 16.61 -11.74 -8.73
C VAL A 52 18.13 -11.59 -8.79
N ALA A 53 18.88 -12.67 -9.09
CA ALA A 53 20.34 -12.63 -9.22
C ALA A 53 20.85 -11.78 -10.40
N ASN A 54 19.99 -11.50 -11.39
CA ASN A 54 20.31 -10.75 -12.61
C ASN A 54 19.76 -9.33 -12.60
N LEU A 55 19.05 -8.91 -11.54
CA LEU A 55 18.42 -7.59 -11.46
C LEU A 55 19.37 -6.55 -10.87
N ASP A 56 19.22 -5.31 -11.33
CA ASP A 56 19.76 -4.15 -10.63
C ASP A 56 18.86 -3.84 -9.43
N ILE A 57 19.33 -4.21 -8.24
CA ILE A 57 18.62 -4.02 -6.97
C ILE A 57 18.45 -2.55 -6.59
N HIS A 58 19.19 -1.62 -7.21
CA HIS A 58 18.98 -0.18 -6.99
C HIS A 58 17.80 0.36 -7.78
N ARG A 59 17.22 -0.48 -8.65
CA ARG A 59 16.07 -0.17 -9.49
C ARG A 59 14.88 -1.09 -9.17
N VAL A 60 14.68 -1.38 -7.89
CA VAL A 60 13.52 -2.14 -7.40
C VAL A 60 12.64 -1.31 -6.48
N ASN A 61 11.34 -1.55 -6.61
CA ASN A 61 10.25 -0.94 -5.89
C ASN A 61 10.08 0.58 -6.13
N SER A 62 9.92 1.02 -7.39
CA SER A 62 9.73 2.46 -7.68
C SER A 62 8.30 2.93 -7.38
N ALA A 63 8.16 4.16 -6.90
CA ALA A 63 6.88 4.81 -6.68
C ALA A 63 6.74 6.07 -7.55
N THR A 64 5.66 6.14 -8.32
CA THR A 64 5.36 7.28 -9.22
C THR A 64 4.85 8.48 -8.42
N GLY A 65 5.41 9.66 -8.69
CA GLY A 65 5.24 10.88 -7.91
C GLY A 65 6.54 11.69 -7.89
N PRO A 66 6.72 12.60 -6.91
CA PRO A 66 5.80 12.96 -5.84
C PRO A 66 4.71 13.97 -6.27
N ILE A 67 3.54 13.89 -5.67
CA ILE A 67 2.38 14.75 -5.93
C ILE A 67 2.13 15.63 -4.71
N ALA A 68 2.22 16.95 -4.88
CA ALA A 68 1.87 17.89 -3.82
C ALA A 68 0.38 18.26 -3.88
N VAL A 69 -0.27 18.35 -2.72
CA VAL A 69 -1.67 18.80 -2.59
C VAL A 69 -1.70 20.19 -1.97
N ARG A 70 -2.28 21.17 -2.66
CA ARG A 70 -2.33 22.56 -2.17
C ARG A 70 -3.04 22.65 -0.82
N GLY A 71 -2.40 23.33 0.13
CA GLY A 71 -2.92 23.58 1.47
C GLY A 71 -2.81 22.43 2.46
N ALA A 72 -2.20 21.30 2.07
CA ALA A 72 -1.85 20.22 2.99
C ALA A 72 -0.65 20.65 3.86
N GLU A 73 -0.79 20.53 5.18
CA GLU A 73 0.21 20.89 6.19
C GLU A 73 0.38 19.75 7.20
N PRO A 74 1.51 19.69 7.93
CA PRO A 74 1.71 18.67 8.97
C PRO A 74 0.54 18.61 9.98
N GLY A 75 0.01 17.41 10.22
CA GLY A 75 -1.18 17.18 11.06
C GLY A 75 -2.50 17.04 10.30
N ASP A 76 -2.50 17.29 8.98
CA ASP A 76 -3.60 16.91 8.09
C ASP A 76 -3.52 15.44 7.67
N SER A 77 -4.52 14.97 6.91
CA SER A 77 -4.44 13.71 6.16
C SER A 77 -4.70 13.92 4.66
N LEU A 78 -3.88 13.28 3.82
CA LEU A 78 -4.28 13.03 2.45
C LEU A 78 -5.22 11.82 2.40
N SER A 79 -6.29 11.91 1.62
CA SER A 79 -7.23 10.81 1.39
C SER A 79 -7.19 10.42 -0.08
N VAL A 80 -6.61 9.26 -0.38
CA VAL A 80 -6.35 8.78 -1.73
C VAL A 80 -7.35 7.68 -2.08
N THR A 81 -8.38 8.01 -2.83
CA THR A 81 -9.38 7.04 -3.31
C THR A 81 -8.88 6.37 -4.59
N LEU A 82 -8.82 5.04 -4.59
CA LEU A 82 -8.43 4.22 -5.74
C LEU A 82 -9.68 3.94 -6.58
N ILE A 83 -9.94 4.75 -7.60
CA ILE A 83 -11.19 4.67 -8.39
C ILE A 83 -11.16 3.49 -9.36
N ASP A 84 -10.03 3.28 -10.02
CA ASP A 84 -9.83 2.20 -10.99
C ASP A 84 -8.35 1.78 -11.01
N ILE A 85 -8.07 0.50 -11.24
CA ILE A 85 -6.72 -0.06 -11.32
C ILE A 85 -6.71 -1.03 -12.50
N ARG A 86 -5.87 -0.74 -13.50
CA ARG A 86 -5.77 -1.48 -14.76
C ARG A 86 -4.35 -2.02 -14.90
N PRO A 87 -4.11 -3.26 -14.43
CA PRO A 87 -2.84 -3.96 -14.67
C PRO A 87 -2.56 -4.14 -16.16
N GLU A 88 -1.28 -4.21 -16.52
CA GLU A 88 -0.84 -4.69 -17.83
C GLU A 88 -1.15 -6.20 -18.01
N GLU A 89 -0.78 -6.79 -19.15
CA GLU A 89 -1.15 -8.18 -19.48
C GLU A 89 -0.17 -9.24 -18.94
N LYS A 90 0.97 -8.83 -18.38
CA LYS A 90 2.04 -9.72 -17.93
C LYS A 90 2.57 -9.28 -16.57
N GLY A 91 2.39 -10.14 -15.57
CA GLY A 91 2.99 -9.96 -14.25
C GLY A 91 4.07 -11.00 -13.96
N ALA A 92 4.77 -10.82 -12.86
CA ALA A 92 5.80 -11.74 -12.39
C ALA A 92 5.70 -11.99 -10.88
N ALA A 93 6.21 -13.13 -10.42
CA ALA A 93 6.48 -13.37 -9.00
C ALA A 93 7.80 -14.12 -8.88
N MET A 94 8.45 -13.99 -7.74
CA MET A 94 9.76 -14.60 -7.51
C MET A 94 9.81 -15.42 -6.22
N CYS A 95 10.65 -16.46 -6.26
CA CYS A 95 11.29 -16.98 -5.06
C CYS A 95 12.65 -16.31 -4.93
N ILE A 96 12.80 -15.46 -3.92
CA ILE A 96 14.04 -14.77 -3.61
C ILE A 96 14.83 -15.63 -2.59
N PRO A 97 16.13 -15.91 -2.82
CA PRO A 97 16.92 -16.68 -1.86
C PRO A 97 16.89 -16.06 -0.46
N GLU A 98 16.85 -16.92 0.56
CA GLU A 98 16.78 -16.53 1.99
C GLU A 98 15.46 -15.87 2.43
N TRP A 99 14.50 -15.65 1.51
CA TRP A 99 13.28 -14.92 1.82
C TRP A 99 12.02 -15.81 1.88
N GLY A 100 11.19 -15.55 2.89
CA GLY A 100 9.83 -16.07 2.95
C GLY A 100 9.63 -17.39 3.69
N GLN A 101 8.36 -17.70 3.97
CA GLN A 101 7.97 -18.70 4.98
C GLN A 101 8.31 -20.14 4.60
N LEU A 102 8.46 -20.40 3.30
CA LEU A 102 8.79 -21.72 2.76
C LEU A 102 10.26 -21.82 2.30
N ILE A 103 11.11 -20.84 2.61
CA ILE A 103 12.45 -20.77 2.03
C ILE A 103 13.30 -22.01 2.31
N HIS A 104 13.14 -22.62 3.49
CA HIS A 104 13.81 -23.86 3.88
C HIS A 104 13.45 -25.09 3.00
N LYS A 105 12.43 -24.98 2.14
CA LYS A 105 11.99 -26.02 1.18
C LYS A 105 12.23 -25.65 -0.28
N VAL A 106 12.64 -24.41 -0.57
CA VAL A 106 12.85 -23.93 -1.94
C VAL A 106 14.36 -23.87 -2.20
N HIS A 107 14.79 -24.42 -3.33
CA HIS A 107 16.22 -24.74 -3.55
C HIS A 107 16.93 -23.84 -4.58
N SER A 108 16.25 -22.90 -5.22
CA SER A 108 16.84 -22.01 -6.24
C SER A 108 16.01 -20.72 -6.40
N PRO A 109 16.63 -19.60 -6.84
CA PRO A 109 15.87 -18.45 -7.28
C PRO A 109 15.01 -18.85 -8.48
N VAL A 110 13.73 -18.47 -8.44
CA VAL A 110 12.77 -18.83 -9.48
C VAL A 110 11.95 -17.60 -9.82
N THR A 111 11.74 -17.36 -11.11
CA THR A 111 10.77 -16.39 -11.60
C THR A 111 9.61 -17.14 -12.26
N ARG A 112 8.39 -16.67 -12.01
CA ARG A 112 7.19 -17.13 -12.71
C ARG A 112 6.56 -15.94 -13.40
N ILE A 113 6.21 -16.13 -14.66
CA ILE A 113 5.46 -15.14 -15.45
C ILE A 113 3.98 -15.52 -15.43
N PHE A 114 3.13 -14.55 -15.16
CA PHE A 114 1.68 -14.69 -15.14
C PHE A 114 1.09 -13.90 -16.31
N LYS A 115 0.11 -14.49 -16.99
CA LYS A 115 -0.71 -13.77 -17.96
C LYS A 115 -1.93 -13.20 -17.25
N VAL A 116 -2.18 -11.91 -17.40
CA VAL A 116 -3.35 -11.22 -16.84
C VAL A 116 -4.24 -10.81 -18.00
N LYS A 117 -5.48 -11.30 -18.03
CA LYS A 117 -6.42 -10.98 -19.10
C LYS A 117 -7.85 -11.12 -18.62
N ASP A 118 -8.73 -10.22 -19.04
CA ASP A 118 -10.18 -10.28 -18.78
C ASP A 118 -10.52 -10.44 -17.28
N GLY A 119 -9.70 -9.82 -16.41
CA GLY A 119 -9.86 -9.90 -14.96
C GLY A 119 -9.41 -11.22 -14.32
N ILE A 120 -8.67 -12.05 -15.04
CA ILE A 120 -8.16 -13.34 -14.57
C ILE A 120 -6.63 -13.34 -14.63
N VAL A 121 -6.00 -13.82 -13.56
CA VAL A 121 -4.57 -14.14 -13.51
C VAL A 121 -4.40 -15.62 -13.88
N HIS A 122 -3.54 -15.90 -14.85
CA HIS A 122 -3.20 -17.24 -15.30
C HIS A 122 -1.74 -17.53 -14.98
N MET A 123 -1.50 -18.49 -14.09
CA MET A 123 -0.16 -19.02 -13.81
C MET A 123 0.26 -20.05 -14.87
N ASN A 124 -0.68 -20.87 -15.33
CA ASN A 124 -0.51 -21.84 -16.41
C ASN A 124 -1.88 -22.27 -16.96
N GLU A 125 -1.93 -23.27 -17.85
CA GLU A 125 -3.16 -23.76 -18.49
C GLU A 125 -4.20 -24.31 -17.51
N ASN A 126 -3.77 -24.80 -16.34
CA ASN A 126 -4.63 -25.44 -15.34
C ASN A 126 -4.89 -24.58 -14.11
N VAL A 127 -4.09 -23.53 -13.90
CA VAL A 127 -4.14 -22.71 -12.67
C VAL A 127 -4.41 -21.25 -13.03
N SER A 128 -5.61 -20.79 -12.68
CA SER A 128 -6.03 -19.41 -12.84
C SER A 128 -7.02 -18.99 -11.76
N TRP A 129 -7.10 -17.69 -11.47
CA TRP A 129 -7.98 -17.11 -10.45
C TRP A 129 -8.34 -15.65 -10.78
N PRO A 130 -9.41 -15.10 -10.20
CA PRO A 130 -9.76 -13.69 -10.39
C PRO A 130 -8.66 -12.75 -9.90
N GLN A 131 -8.41 -11.68 -10.64
CA GLN A 131 -7.51 -10.61 -10.20
C GLN A 131 -8.01 -9.96 -8.91
N ARG A 132 -7.08 -9.46 -8.11
CA ARG A 132 -7.32 -8.59 -6.96
C ARG A 132 -6.36 -7.40 -7.04
N PRO A 133 -6.57 -6.47 -7.98
CA PRO A 133 -5.63 -5.40 -8.26
C PRO A 133 -5.51 -4.47 -7.06
N MET A 134 -4.29 -4.17 -6.67
CA MET A 134 -3.97 -3.32 -5.52
C MET A 134 -2.62 -2.64 -5.72
N PHE A 135 -2.33 -1.65 -4.88
CA PHE A 135 -1.00 -1.07 -4.74
C PHE A 135 -0.37 -1.49 -3.41
N GLY A 136 0.83 -2.06 -3.48
CA GLY A 136 1.70 -2.36 -2.35
C GLY A 136 2.27 -1.07 -1.74
N VAL A 137 2.74 -0.16 -2.60
CA VAL A 137 3.35 1.11 -2.18
C VAL A 137 2.40 2.29 -2.36
N ILE A 138 2.01 2.90 -1.24
CA ILE A 138 1.29 4.18 -1.21
C ILE A 138 1.80 4.97 0.00
N GLY A 139 2.41 6.14 -0.23
CA GLY A 139 3.01 6.91 0.87
C GLY A 139 3.16 8.40 0.60
N VAL A 140 3.55 9.12 1.64
CA VAL A 140 3.85 10.56 1.65
C VAL A 140 5.27 10.81 2.13
N ALA A 141 5.79 12.04 1.99
CA ALA A 141 7.08 12.37 2.56
C ALA A 141 7.10 12.14 4.09
N PRO A 142 8.17 11.56 4.64
CA PRO A 142 8.30 11.37 6.08
C PRO A 142 8.57 12.69 6.79
N ALA A 143 8.42 12.70 8.11
CA ALA A 143 8.74 13.86 8.94
C ALA A 143 10.22 14.26 8.88
N SER A 144 11.11 13.30 8.63
CA SER A 144 12.54 13.55 8.50
C SER A 144 13.24 12.40 7.77
N GLY A 145 14.44 12.69 7.26
CA GLY A 145 15.31 11.69 6.63
C GLY A 145 14.81 11.18 5.29
N SER A 146 15.25 9.98 4.96
CA SER A 146 14.98 9.26 3.72
C SER A 146 14.61 7.83 4.08
N ILE A 147 13.48 7.34 3.59
CA ILE A 147 13.03 5.96 3.82
C ILE A 147 12.87 5.29 2.44
N PRO A 148 13.57 4.18 2.16
CA PRO A 148 13.42 3.45 0.91
C PRO A 148 11.95 3.09 0.65
N THR A 149 11.52 3.14 -0.60
CA THR A 149 10.14 2.77 -0.99
C THR A 149 9.81 1.31 -0.69
N PHE A 150 10.83 0.46 -0.52
CA PHE A 150 10.72 -0.93 -0.09
C PHE A 150 10.27 -1.11 1.37
N GLU A 151 10.39 -0.07 2.21
CA GLU A 151 10.03 -0.10 3.63
C GLU A 151 8.67 0.54 3.90
N ALA A 152 8.04 0.15 5.01
CA ALA A 152 6.77 0.72 5.47
C ALA A 152 6.89 1.34 6.85
N ASN A 153 6.34 2.54 7.02
CA ASN A 153 6.32 3.22 8.31
C ASN A 153 5.08 4.13 8.41
N ARG A 154 5.07 5.06 9.37
CA ARG A 154 3.97 5.99 9.60
C ARG A 154 3.57 6.81 8.37
N HIS A 155 4.48 7.00 7.41
CA HIS A 155 4.25 7.71 6.16
C HIS A 155 3.55 6.87 5.07
N GLY A 156 3.22 5.61 5.35
CA GLY A 156 2.84 4.64 4.32
C GLY A 156 4.07 3.92 3.82
N GLY A 157 4.31 3.97 2.52
CA GLY A 157 5.36 3.19 1.88
C GLY A 157 4.85 1.81 1.50
N ASN A 158 5.67 0.78 1.65
CA ASN A 158 5.38 -0.58 1.20
C ASN A 158 4.41 -1.36 2.12
N LEU A 159 3.15 -0.93 2.13
CA LEU A 159 2.13 -1.46 3.03
C LEU A 159 1.68 -2.88 2.67
N ASP A 160 1.76 -3.26 1.38
CA ASP A 160 1.40 -4.59 0.88
C ASP A 160 0.09 -5.11 1.49
N ASN A 161 -0.93 -4.25 1.47
CA ASN A 161 -2.25 -4.59 1.98
C ASN A 161 -3.22 -4.80 0.82
N ASN A 162 -3.66 -6.04 0.60
CA ASN A 162 -4.60 -6.38 -0.47
C ASN A 162 -5.99 -5.71 -0.36
N MET A 163 -6.24 -4.94 0.70
CA MET A 163 -7.40 -4.05 0.84
C MET A 163 -7.19 -2.68 0.17
N ASN A 164 -5.97 -2.34 -0.24
CA ASN A 164 -5.61 -1.14 -1.04
C ASN A 164 -5.96 -1.35 -2.52
N GLY A 165 -7.19 -1.81 -2.78
CA GLY A 165 -7.71 -2.09 -4.11
C GLY A 165 -8.76 -1.09 -4.57
N ILE A 166 -9.39 -1.39 -5.70
CA ILE A 166 -10.45 -0.57 -6.31
C ILE A 166 -11.58 -0.28 -5.30
N GLY A 167 -11.94 0.99 -5.18
CA GLY A 167 -12.97 1.50 -4.27
C GLY A 167 -12.47 1.84 -2.86
N ALA A 168 -11.26 1.44 -2.49
CA ALA A 168 -10.68 1.80 -1.19
C ALA A 168 -10.19 3.26 -1.19
N THR A 169 -10.16 3.86 0.00
CA THR A 169 -9.52 5.15 0.26
C THR A 169 -8.43 4.99 1.30
N VAL A 170 -7.19 5.35 0.96
CA VAL A 170 -6.06 5.29 1.89
C VAL A 170 -5.84 6.69 2.47
N HIS A 171 -5.97 6.79 3.79
CA HIS A 171 -5.71 8.01 4.55
C HIS A 171 -4.26 7.99 5.06
N LEU A 172 -3.49 9.01 4.68
CA LEU A 172 -2.06 9.12 4.98
C LEU A 172 -1.81 10.37 5.82
N PRO A 173 -1.14 10.26 6.99
CA PRO A 173 -0.80 11.41 7.81
C PRO A 173 0.22 12.31 7.11
N VAL A 174 -0.08 13.61 7.01
CA VAL A 174 0.82 14.58 6.39
C VAL A 174 1.92 14.98 7.36
N PHE A 175 3.18 14.88 6.92
CA PHE A 175 4.35 15.29 7.69
C PHE A 175 5.14 16.46 7.08
N GLN A 176 4.93 16.73 5.80
CA GLN A 176 5.56 17.81 5.06
C GLN A 176 4.50 18.64 4.31
N PRO A 177 4.73 19.95 4.10
CA PRO A 177 3.83 20.75 3.27
C PRO A 177 3.57 20.10 1.92
N GLY A 178 2.31 20.07 1.51
CA GLY A 178 1.88 19.40 0.28
C GLY A 178 1.76 17.87 0.37
N GLY A 179 2.22 17.24 1.45
CA GLY A 179 2.20 15.79 1.67
C GLY A 179 3.17 14.99 0.80
N GLN A 180 3.35 15.37 -0.47
CA GLN A 180 4.28 14.72 -1.40
C GLN A 180 3.95 13.23 -1.62
N LEU A 181 2.74 12.94 -2.09
CA LEU A 181 2.24 11.58 -2.34
C LEU A 181 3.01 10.88 -3.46
N ALA A 182 3.43 9.63 -3.26
CA ALA A 182 3.88 8.74 -4.32
C ALA A 182 3.24 7.35 -4.20
N ILE A 183 3.06 6.66 -5.33
CA ILE A 183 2.35 5.38 -5.42
C ILE A 183 3.04 4.47 -6.42
N GLY A 184 3.24 3.21 -6.08
CA GLY A 184 3.94 2.23 -6.91
C GLY A 184 3.58 0.80 -6.53
N ASP A 185 4.37 -0.14 -7.04
CA ASP A 185 4.28 -1.55 -6.66
C ASP A 185 2.88 -2.13 -6.84
N MET A 186 2.37 -2.06 -8.08
CA MET A 186 1.05 -2.61 -8.37
C MET A 186 1.12 -4.13 -8.43
N HIS A 187 0.15 -4.80 -7.80
CA HIS A 187 -0.04 -6.24 -7.93
C HIS A 187 -1.33 -6.53 -8.68
N ALA A 188 -1.30 -7.47 -9.62
CA ALA A 188 -2.54 -8.00 -10.20
C ALA A 188 -3.32 -8.87 -9.18
N SER A 189 -2.60 -9.46 -8.22
CA SER A 189 -3.16 -10.24 -7.12
C SER A 189 -2.09 -10.46 -6.05
N MET A 190 -2.48 -10.35 -4.78
CA MET A 190 -1.62 -10.65 -3.63
C MET A 190 -2.44 -11.24 -2.47
N GLY A 191 -1.88 -12.22 -1.78
CA GLY A 191 -2.47 -12.80 -0.56
C GLY A 191 -1.97 -12.10 0.70
N ASP A 192 -2.67 -12.27 1.82
CA ASP A 192 -2.17 -11.79 3.11
C ASP A 192 -0.86 -12.49 3.47
N GLY A 193 0.11 -11.69 3.90
CA GLY A 193 1.43 -12.12 4.32
C GLY A 193 2.47 -12.19 3.21
N GLU A 194 2.09 -12.08 1.94
CA GLU A 194 2.97 -12.08 0.76
C GLU A 194 4.18 -13.04 0.92
N ILE A 195 3.88 -14.30 1.21
CA ILE A 195 4.82 -15.20 1.91
C ILE A 195 6.08 -15.59 1.12
N SER A 196 6.16 -15.29 -0.18
CA SER A 196 7.34 -15.46 -1.04
C SER A 196 8.15 -14.17 -1.25
N GLY A 197 7.64 -13.03 -0.75
CA GLY A 197 8.22 -11.69 -0.88
C GLY A 197 7.84 -10.95 -2.15
N THR A 198 6.86 -11.46 -2.91
CA THR A 198 6.29 -10.78 -4.08
C THR A 198 4.81 -11.16 -4.24
N GLY A 199 4.02 -10.24 -4.75
CA GLY A 199 2.71 -10.49 -5.32
C GLY A 199 2.81 -11.00 -6.76
N VAL A 200 1.75 -10.80 -7.53
CA VAL A 200 1.86 -10.80 -9.00
C VAL A 200 2.23 -9.39 -9.43
N GLU A 201 3.53 -9.10 -9.36
CA GLU A 201 4.18 -7.83 -9.69
C GLU A 201 3.86 -7.41 -11.11
N ILE A 202 3.31 -6.21 -11.28
CA ILE A 202 2.85 -5.76 -12.60
C ILE A 202 2.87 -4.24 -12.74
N GLY A 203 3.19 -3.75 -13.94
CA GLY A 203 2.99 -2.35 -14.29
C GLY A 203 1.52 -2.09 -14.60
N GLY A 204 1.13 -0.82 -14.69
CA GLY A 204 -0.25 -0.53 -15.05
C GLY A 204 -0.60 0.94 -15.00
N THR A 205 -1.90 1.19 -15.13
CA THR A 205 -2.48 2.53 -15.01
C THR A 205 -3.62 2.50 -14.00
N ALA A 206 -3.65 3.46 -13.09
CA ALA A 206 -4.76 3.65 -12.16
C ALA A 206 -5.38 5.03 -12.30
N ILE A 207 -6.65 5.14 -11.89
CA ILE A 207 -7.34 6.41 -11.68
C ILE A 207 -7.48 6.58 -10.17
N ILE A 208 -6.92 7.65 -9.64
CA ILE A 208 -6.99 7.99 -8.21
C ILE A 208 -7.66 9.36 -8.03
N GLN A 209 -8.28 9.58 -6.88
CA GLN A 209 -8.67 10.92 -6.44
C GLN A 209 -7.98 11.26 -5.13
N VAL A 210 -7.36 12.44 -5.06
CA VAL A 210 -6.63 12.88 -3.87
C VAL A 210 -7.38 14.03 -3.21
N ASN A 211 -7.88 13.80 -2.00
CA ASN A 211 -8.55 14.77 -1.15
C ASN A 211 -7.68 15.15 0.06
N LEU A 212 -8.08 16.20 0.78
CA LEU A 212 -7.41 16.69 1.98
C LEU A 212 -8.40 16.77 3.15
N ILE A 213 -8.05 16.16 4.28
CA ILE A 213 -8.75 16.32 5.55
C ILE A 213 -7.90 17.23 6.44
N LYS A 214 -8.47 18.35 6.87
CA LYS A 214 -7.76 19.37 7.67
C LYS A 214 -7.78 19.04 9.16
N GLY A 215 -6.62 19.15 9.81
CA GLY A 215 -6.46 19.07 11.26
C GLY A 215 -6.83 17.73 11.89
N LYS A 216 -6.90 16.66 11.10
CA LYS A 216 -7.14 15.30 11.56
C LYS A 216 -6.22 14.32 10.86
N SER A 217 -5.59 13.45 11.64
CA SER A 217 -4.77 12.35 11.14
C SER A 217 -4.72 11.18 12.11
N GLY A 218 -4.46 10.00 11.54
CA GLY A 218 -4.02 8.83 12.30
C GLY A 218 -2.52 8.94 12.64
N GLY A 219 -2.07 8.13 13.60
CA GLY A 219 -0.65 7.90 13.83
C GLY A 219 -0.01 6.97 12.79
N TRP A 220 -0.85 6.24 12.06
CA TRP A 220 -0.50 5.30 10.99
C TRP A 220 -1.45 5.47 9.79
N PRO A 221 -1.10 4.91 8.61
CA PRO A 221 -2.02 4.84 7.47
C PRO A 221 -3.31 4.07 7.82
N ILE A 222 -4.43 4.48 7.21
CA ILE A 222 -5.73 3.83 7.40
C ILE A 222 -6.36 3.58 6.03
N THR A 223 -6.75 2.34 5.74
CA THR A 223 -7.48 2.00 4.53
C THR A 223 -8.97 1.91 4.84
N GLU A 224 -9.78 2.74 4.21
CA GLU A 224 -11.24 2.73 4.30
C GLU A 224 -11.84 2.00 3.09
N THR A 225 -12.64 0.97 3.33
CA THR A 225 -13.39 0.23 2.30
C THR A 225 -14.88 0.59 2.38
N ALA A 226 -15.72 -0.04 1.55
CA ALA A 226 -17.17 0.18 1.58
C ALA A 226 -17.78 -0.16 2.95
N ASP A 227 -17.25 -1.16 3.63
CA ASP A 227 -17.84 -1.80 4.82
C ASP A 227 -16.95 -1.77 6.07
N SER A 228 -15.71 -1.30 5.96
CA SER A 228 -14.74 -1.30 7.06
C SER A 228 -13.76 -0.14 6.98
N TRP A 229 -13.05 0.10 8.06
CA TRP A 229 -11.81 0.87 8.06
C TRP A 229 -10.72 0.05 8.75
N ILE A 230 -9.52 0.08 8.19
CA ILE A 230 -8.42 -0.82 8.50
C ILE A 230 -7.23 0.03 8.93
N THR A 231 -6.88 -0.01 10.21
CA THR A 231 -5.66 0.64 10.70
C THR A 231 -4.45 -0.27 10.43
N HIS A 232 -3.32 0.34 10.11
CA HIS A 232 -2.06 -0.37 9.95
C HIS A 232 -1.18 -0.20 11.19
N GLY A 233 -0.33 -1.17 11.44
CA GLY A 233 0.78 -1.06 12.36
C GLY A 233 2.00 -1.72 11.74
N THR A 234 3.14 -1.04 11.78
CA THR A 234 4.39 -1.60 11.25
C THR A 234 5.43 -1.79 12.36
N SER A 235 6.36 -2.69 12.11
CA SER A 235 7.59 -2.81 12.87
C SER A 235 8.73 -3.21 11.92
N PRO A 236 10.01 -2.98 12.29
CA PRO A 236 11.12 -3.41 11.46
C PRO A 236 11.17 -4.93 11.26
N ASP A 237 10.91 -5.73 12.30
CA ASP A 237 11.18 -7.17 12.30
C ASP A 237 10.28 -8.00 13.24
N ASN A 238 9.32 -7.38 13.95
CA ASN A 238 8.57 -8.04 15.03
C ASN A 238 7.06 -7.99 14.81
N ILE A 239 6.48 -9.14 14.50
CA ILE A 239 5.04 -9.26 14.23
C ILE A 239 4.16 -8.86 15.42
N ASP A 240 4.54 -9.20 16.65
CA ASP A 240 3.75 -8.87 17.84
C ASP A 240 3.66 -7.35 18.04
N VAL A 241 4.75 -6.63 17.79
CA VAL A 241 4.78 -5.16 17.83
C VAL A 241 3.91 -4.56 16.74
N ALA A 242 3.97 -5.10 15.51
CA ALA A 242 3.14 -4.61 14.40
C ALA A 242 1.65 -4.81 14.70
N LEU A 243 1.26 -6.00 15.20
CA LEU A 243 -0.10 -6.33 15.61
C LEU A 243 -0.60 -5.40 16.73
N GLN A 244 0.24 -5.16 17.74
CA GLN A 244 -0.07 -4.22 18.82
C GLN A 244 -0.30 -2.81 18.28
N ASN A 245 0.59 -2.30 17.43
CA ASN A 245 0.47 -0.97 16.83
C ASN A 245 -0.84 -0.80 16.04
N ALA A 246 -1.26 -1.82 15.28
CA ALA A 246 -2.51 -1.78 14.53
C ALA A 246 -3.73 -1.69 15.46
N CYS A 247 -3.76 -2.46 16.54
CA CYS A 247 -4.80 -2.43 17.56
C CYS A 247 -4.84 -1.09 18.33
N GLU A 248 -3.67 -0.57 18.73
CA GLU A 248 -3.57 0.70 19.45
C GLU A 248 -4.11 1.86 18.61
N GLU A 249 -3.79 1.89 17.31
CA GLU A 249 -4.33 2.91 16.40
C GLU A 249 -5.85 2.80 16.27
N ALA A 250 -6.40 1.59 16.12
CA ALA A 250 -7.84 1.38 16.02
C ALA A 250 -8.57 1.81 17.30
N ALA A 251 -8.04 1.43 18.46
CA ALA A 251 -8.60 1.80 19.76
C ALA A 251 -8.55 3.32 19.96
N LYS A 252 -7.42 3.96 19.61
CA LYS A 252 -7.26 5.42 19.66
C LYS A 252 -8.33 6.12 18.82
N LEU A 253 -8.59 5.69 17.58
CA LEU A 253 -9.63 6.31 16.74
C LEU A 253 -11.03 6.14 17.32
N LEU A 254 -11.36 4.96 17.89
CA LEU A 254 -12.65 4.75 18.56
C LEU A 254 -12.84 5.68 19.75
N VAL A 255 -11.80 5.89 20.55
CA VAL A 255 -11.83 6.79 21.71
C VAL A 255 -11.92 8.25 21.24
N ASP A 256 -11.01 8.69 20.38
CA ASP A 256 -10.85 10.10 20.04
C ASP A 256 -11.96 10.64 19.13
N GLU A 257 -12.41 9.84 18.16
CA GLU A 257 -13.40 10.29 17.16
C GLU A 257 -14.84 9.96 17.56
N TRP A 258 -15.02 8.87 18.32
CA TRP A 258 -16.34 8.31 18.61
C TRP A 258 -16.66 8.17 20.10
N GLY A 259 -15.74 8.55 21.00
CA GLY A 259 -15.99 8.69 22.43
C GLY A 259 -16.13 7.36 23.19
N PHE A 260 -15.57 6.27 22.67
CA PHE A 260 -15.51 5.01 23.40
C PHE A 260 -14.64 5.17 24.67
N THR A 261 -14.93 4.37 25.71
CA THR A 261 -13.91 4.09 26.73
C THR A 261 -12.86 3.16 26.12
N ILE A 262 -11.65 3.13 26.69
CA ILE A 262 -10.61 2.23 26.19
C ILE A 262 -11.01 0.76 26.39
N GLU A 263 -11.71 0.44 27.47
CA GLU A 263 -12.24 -0.89 27.76
C GLU A 263 -13.30 -1.32 26.74
N ASP A 264 -14.25 -0.43 26.41
CA ASP A 264 -15.26 -0.72 25.37
C ASP A 264 -14.62 -0.87 24.00
N ALA A 265 -13.66 0.00 23.66
CA ALA A 265 -12.93 -0.09 22.39
C ALA A 265 -12.20 -1.44 22.28
N PHE A 266 -11.52 -1.86 23.34
CA PHE A 266 -10.80 -3.13 23.34
C PHE A 266 -11.74 -4.33 23.20
N ILE A 267 -12.85 -4.36 23.94
CA ILE A 267 -13.86 -5.43 23.80
C ILE A 267 -14.46 -5.41 22.39
N PHE A 268 -14.83 -4.24 21.86
CA PHE A 268 -15.42 -4.10 20.54
C PHE A 268 -14.48 -4.62 19.44
N LEU A 269 -13.20 -4.22 19.47
CA LEU A 269 -12.19 -4.71 18.54
C LEU A 269 -12.05 -6.24 18.61
N SER A 270 -12.11 -6.82 19.81
CA SER A 270 -12.00 -8.27 19.99
C SER A 270 -13.19 -9.07 19.47
N VAL A 271 -14.41 -8.52 19.49
CA VAL A 271 -15.62 -9.30 19.17
C VAL A 271 -16.24 -8.96 17.81
N ALA A 272 -15.86 -7.82 17.23
CA ALA A 272 -16.41 -7.34 15.96
C ALA A 272 -15.34 -7.03 14.91
N GLY A 273 -14.08 -6.84 15.32
CA GLY A 273 -12.99 -6.57 14.40
C GLY A 273 -12.20 -7.83 14.01
N ASP A 274 -11.35 -7.69 13.00
CA ASP A 274 -10.43 -8.73 12.54
C ASP A 274 -8.98 -8.23 12.64
N LEU A 275 -8.17 -8.85 13.49
CA LEU A 275 -6.73 -8.61 13.55
C LEU A 275 -6.01 -9.58 12.61
N GLY A 276 -5.10 -9.08 11.79
CA GLY A 276 -4.36 -9.91 10.85
C GLY A 276 -3.09 -9.27 10.30
N ILE A 277 -2.54 -9.93 9.29
CA ILE A 277 -1.29 -9.55 8.62
C ILE A 277 -1.64 -8.96 7.26
N ALA A 278 -0.98 -7.85 6.89
CA ALA A 278 -0.93 -7.42 5.50
C ALA A 278 0.25 -8.10 4.81
N GLN A 279 1.44 -7.92 5.35
CA GLN A 279 2.71 -8.43 4.83
C GLN A 279 3.60 -8.94 5.96
N TYR A 280 4.11 -10.16 5.79
CA TYR A 280 5.07 -10.80 6.69
C TYR A 280 5.87 -11.87 5.95
N CYS A 281 6.55 -11.47 4.87
CA CYS A 281 7.61 -12.27 4.28
C CYS A 281 8.79 -12.34 5.26
N HIS A 282 8.92 -13.49 5.93
CA HIS A 282 9.97 -13.72 6.91
C HIS A 282 10.69 -15.06 6.64
N PRO A 283 12.04 -15.11 6.61
CA PRO A 283 12.95 -13.97 6.75
C PRO A 283 12.80 -13.01 5.56
N SER A 284 13.04 -11.72 5.75
CA SER A 284 13.33 -10.72 4.69
C SER A 284 13.83 -9.43 5.36
N PRO A 285 14.49 -8.51 4.63
CA PRO A 285 14.92 -7.21 5.17
C PRO A 285 13.78 -6.18 5.22
N GLY A 286 12.57 -6.50 4.73
CA GLY A 286 11.42 -5.60 4.71
C GLY A 286 10.75 -5.46 6.07
N SER A 287 9.93 -4.42 6.22
CA SER A 287 9.13 -4.20 7.42
C SER A 287 8.05 -5.28 7.58
N VAL A 288 7.57 -5.48 8.81
CA VAL A 288 6.39 -6.29 9.11
C VAL A 288 5.17 -5.40 9.18
N ILE A 289 4.09 -5.74 8.45
CA ILE A 289 2.86 -4.94 8.41
C ILE A 289 1.68 -5.78 8.91
N ALA A 290 1.08 -5.32 10.00
CA ALA A 290 -0.17 -5.84 10.53
C ALA A 290 -1.33 -4.88 10.25
N LYS A 291 -2.55 -5.40 10.34
CA LYS A 291 -3.78 -4.65 10.10
C LYS A 291 -4.87 -5.03 11.09
N MET A 292 -5.60 -4.03 11.59
CA MET A 292 -6.81 -4.22 12.40
C MET A 292 -8.01 -3.70 11.60
N ARG A 293 -8.85 -4.62 11.12
CA ARG A 293 -10.09 -4.27 10.42
C ARG A 293 -11.19 -4.00 11.42
N VAL A 294 -11.82 -2.84 11.30
CA VAL A 294 -12.95 -2.43 12.12
C VAL A 294 -14.18 -2.28 11.22
N PRO A 295 -15.29 -2.99 11.49
CA PRO A 295 -16.48 -2.89 10.66
C PRO A 295 -17.12 -1.52 10.81
N LYS A 296 -17.63 -0.97 9.71
CA LYS A 296 -18.43 0.24 9.74
C LYS A 296 -19.77 -0.06 10.40
N THR A 297 -20.12 0.74 11.40
CA THR A 297 -21.42 0.67 12.06
C THR A 297 -22.13 2.01 11.95
N LYS A 298 -23.40 2.08 12.38
CA LYS A 298 -24.09 3.37 12.52
C LYS A 298 -23.39 4.33 13.50
N ALA A 299 -22.69 3.78 14.51
CA ALA A 299 -21.98 4.57 15.51
C ALA A 299 -20.57 4.97 15.07
N THR A 300 -19.92 4.14 14.26
CA THR A 300 -18.53 4.29 13.80
C THR A 300 -18.43 4.11 12.28
N PRO A 301 -19.10 4.96 11.48
CA PRO A 301 -19.25 4.73 10.05
C PRO A 301 -17.97 4.94 9.23
N ARG A 302 -16.95 5.60 9.79
CA ARG A 302 -15.71 6.04 9.13
C ARG A 302 -14.57 6.15 10.17
N PRO A 303 -13.29 6.20 9.76
CA PRO A 303 -12.19 6.37 10.72
C PRO A 303 -12.16 7.76 11.36
N PHE A 304 -12.58 8.80 10.63
CA PHE A 304 -12.63 10.18 11.12
C PHE A 304 -14.06 10.74 11.07
N LYS A 305 -14.41 11.54 12.08
CA LYS A 305 -15.63 12.35 12.08
C LYS A 305 -15.37 13.63 11.27
N LEU A 306 -15.75 13.60 10.00
CA LEU A 306 -15.66 14.74 9.06
C LEU A 306 -16.78 15.75 9.29
#